data_AF-L0GVE9-F1
#
_entry.id   AF-L0GVE9-F1
#
_cell.length_a   1.000
_cell.length_b   1.000
_cell.length_c   1.000
_cell.angle_alpha   90.00
_cell.angle_beta   90.00
_cell.angle_gamma   90.00
#
_symmetry.space_group_name_H-M   'P 1'
#
loop_
_entity.id
_entity.type
_entity.pdbx_description
1 polymer ?
#
loop_
_entity_poly.entity_id
_entity_poly.type
_entity_poly.pdbx_seq_one_letter_code
_entity_poly.pdbx_strand_id
1 'polypeptide(L)'
;MDSTLLDSNLATCTRLQLIIGCLQVFYKSLDEAQKTLLSEADRARLDPLCAKRPSQRIYGLEETRKAAWLEELGQILLRLHQTYSGQSSPRYELIERLLLEQYQIDMAGGAPRAVLKAAKEIRADSLQSPHDGDAAYRKKKDQTVRGYSANLTETCEEALNLILDVRVAPATAPDNAYL
;
A
#
# COMPACT_ATOMS: atom_id res chain seq x y z
N MET A 1 -9.16 21.04 -22.63
CA MET A 1 -8.89 20.23 -21.43
C MET A 1 -8.75 18.80 -21.90
N ASP A 2 -7.61 18.19 -21.62
CA ASP A 2 -7.32 16.79 -21.98
C ASP A 2 -6.86 16.02 -20.74
N SER A 3 -7.17 14.73 -20.69
CA SER A 3 -6.85 13.87 -19.57
C SER A 3 -6.11 12.62 -20.00
N THR A 4 -5.12 12.23 -19.21
CA THR A 4 -4.31 11.05 -19.47
C THR A 4 -4.09 10.24 -18.20
N LEU A 5 -3.98 8.92 -18.34
CA LEU A 5 -3.59 8.03 -17.26
C LEU A 5 -2.08 7.86 -17.25
N LEU A 6 -1.47 8.10 -16.10
CA LEU A 6 -0.05 7.94 -15.85
C LEU A 6 0.18 6.66 -15.06
N ASP A 7 0.82 5.68 -15.70
CA ASP A 7 1.27 4.47 -15.02
C ASP A 7 2.60 4.77 -14.30
N SER A 8 2.56 4.70 -12.98
CA SER A 8 3.75 4.91 -12.18
C SER A 8 4.68 3.72 -12.38
N ASN A 9 6.00 3.97 -12.37
CA ASN A 9 7.01 2.91 -12.45
C ASN A 9 7.10 2.15 -11.11
N LEU A 10 6.06 1.39 -10.79
CA LEU A 10 5.90 0.64 -9.56
C LEU A 10 6.08 -0.85 -9.83
N ALA A 11 6.72 -1.54 -8.87
CA ALA A 11 6.77 -2.99 -8.91
C ALA A 11 5.35 -3.56 -8.80
N THR A 12 5.00 -4.47 -9.72
CA THR A 12 3.76 -5.24 -9.59
C THR A 12 3.89 -6.23 -8.44
N CYS A 13 3.25 -5.93 -7.32
CA CYS A 13 3.27 -6.77 -6.13
C CYS A 13 2.01 -7.64 -6.06
N THR A 14 2.20 -8.92 -5.73
CA THR A 14 1.14 -9.73 -5.12
C THR A 14 0.78 -9.15 -3.75
N ARG A 15 -0.40 -9.52 -3.22
CA ARG A 15 -0.86 -9.08 -1.89
C ARG A 15 0.18 -9.35 -0.79
N LEU A 16 0.76 -10.56 -0.77
CA LEU A 16 1.78 -10.92 0.21
C LEU A 16 3.07 -10.11 0.02
N GLN A 17 3.50 -9.85 -1.22
CA GLN A 17 4.67 -9.00 -1.49
C GLN A 17 4.45 -7.56 -1.02
N LEU A 18 3.25 -7.00 -1.24
CA LEU A 18 2.88 -5.67 -0.76
C LEU A 18 2.98 -5.59 0.77
N ILE A 19 2.35 -6.56 1.47
CA ILE A 19 2.38 -6.61 2.93
C ILE A 19 3.81 -6.72 3.47
N ILE A 20 4.61 -7.64 2.93
CA ILE A 20 6.02 -7.78 3.33
C ILE A 20 6.78 -6.47 3.04
N GLY A 21 6.58 -5.85 1.87
CA GLY A 21 7.25 -4.61 1.50
C GLY A 21 6.94 -3.46 2.46
N CYS A 22 5.68 -3.28 2.84
CA CYS A 22 5.28 -2.23 3.79
C CYS A 22 5.86 -2.49 5.19
N LEU A 23 5.81 -3.74 5.66
CA LEU A 23 6.42 -4.12 6.93
C LEU A 23 7.93 -3.87 6.93
N GLN A 24 8.61 -4.15 5.83
CA GLN A 24 10.05 -3.86 5.68
C GLN A 24 10.33 -2.35 5.72
N VAL A 25 9.54 -1.54 5.00
CA VAL A 25 9.71 -0.08 5.01
C VAL A 25 9.48 0.50 6.39
N PHE A 26 8.41 0.07 7.07
CA PHE A 26 8.12 0.51 8.43
C PHE A 26 9.20 0.08 9.42
N TYR A 27 9.54 -1.22 9.46
CA TYR A 27 10.49 -1.74 10.45
C TYR A 27 11.89 -1.15 10.29
N LYS A 28 12.34 -0.91 9.06
CA LYS A 28 13.62 -0.22 8.78
C LYS A 28 13.61 1.26 9.12
N SER A 29 12.43 1.88 9.27
CA SER A 29 12.31 3.28 9.67
C SER A 29 12.38 3.48 11.19
N LEU A 30 12.28 2.40 11.97
CA LEU A 30 12.34 2.47 13.43
C LEU A 30 13.79 2.56 13.92
N ASP A 31 14.02 3.41 14.91
CA ASP A 31 15.23 3.40 15.72
C ASP A 31 15.24 2.25 16.74
N GLU A 32 16.37 2.07 17.43
CA GLU A 32 16.53 0.97 18.39
C GLU A 32 15.58 1.09 19.59
N ALA A 33 15.32 2.31 20.08
CA ALA A 33 14.39 2.53 21.19
C ALA A 33 12.97 2.15 20.79
N GLN A 34 12.53 2.54 19.60
CA GLN A 34 11.24 2.17 19.03
C GLN A 34 11.13 0.66 18.82
N LYS A 35 12.18 -0.03 18.36
CA LYS A 35 12.17 -1.50 18.21
C LYS A 35 12.08 -2.24 19.55
N THR A 36 12.55 -1.65 20.65
CA THR A 36 12.41 -2.27 21.98
C THR A 36 10.95 -2.41 22.43
N LEU A 37 10.05 -1.58 21.91
CA LEU A 37 8.60 -1.64 22.19
C LEU A 37 7.94 -2.91 21.62
N LEU A 38 8.56 -3.53 20.63
CA LEU A 38 8.06 -4.77 20.03
C LEU A 38 8.31 -5.97 20.94
N SER A 39 7.46 -7.00 20.80
CA SER A 39 7.77 -8.29 21.41
C SER A 39 9.01 -8.93 20.75
N GLU A 40 9.73 -9.77 21.50
CA GLU A 40 10.86 -10.52 20.96
C GLU A 40 10.44 -11.42 19.78
N ALA A 41 9.25 -12.02 19.86
CA ALA A 41 8.68 -12.83 18.78
C ALA A 41 8.44 -12.03 17.50
N ASP A 42 7.92 -10.80 17.62
CA ASP A 42 7.69 -9.93 16.46
C ASP A 42 9.02 -9.49 15.82
N ARG A 43 10.03 -9.11 16.63
CA ARG A 43 11.37 -8.81 16.12
C ARG A 43 12.00 -10.01 15.42
N ALA A 44 11.98 -11.18 16.05
CA ALA A 44 12.49 -12.42 15.47
C ALA A 44 11.81 -12.79 14.14
N ARG A 45 10.58 -12.32 13.91
CA ARG A 45 9.89 -12.48 12.64
C ARG A 45 10.25 -11.39 11.61
N LEU A 46 10.33 -10.14 12.03
CA LEU A 46 10.57 -8.97 11.16
C LEU A 46 12.04 -8.83 10.73
N ASP A 47 13.00 -9.18 11.60
CA ASP A 47 14.43 -9.08 11.32
C ASP A 47 14.84 -9.92 10.09
N PRO A 48 14.53 -11.23 10.03
CA PRO A 48 14.80 -12.00 8.83
C PRO A 48 14.04 -11.45 7.64
N LEU A 49 12.76 -11.07 7.78
CA LEU A 49 11.97 -10.55 6.66
C LEU A 49 12.71 -9.42 5.94
N CYS A 50 13.40 -8.53 6.66
CA CYS A 50 14.13 -7.39 6.12
C CYS A 50 15.41 -7.72 5.33
N ALA A 51 15.96 -8.93 5.46
CA ALA A 51 17.23 -9.32 4.83
C ALA A 51 17.14 -9.65 3.32
N LYS A 52 15.93 -9.82 2.76
CA LYS A 52 15.73 -10.11 1.32
C LYS A 52 14.55 -9.32 0.77
N ARG A 53 14.48 -9.14 -0.55
CA ARG A 53 13.33 -8.49 -1.20
C ARG A 53 12.05 -9.31 -1.04
N PRO A 54 10.85 -8.69 -1.04
CA PRO A 54 9.58 -9.43 -0.91
C PRO A 54 9.42 -10.56 -1.94
N SER A 55 9.81 -10.33 -3.19
CA SER A 55 9.76 -11.35 -4.25
C SER A 55 10.64 -12.56 -3.97
N GLN A 56 11.84 -12.34 -3.43
CA GLN A 56 12.76 -13.41 -3.04
C GLN A 56 12.27 -14.17 -1.79
N ARG A 57 11.51 -13.50 -0.92
CA ARG A 57 10.93 -14.14 0.29
C ARG A 57 9.82 -15.13 -0.05
N ILE A 58 9.08 -14.89 -1.12
CA ILE A 58 7.95 -15.73 -1.50
C ILE A 58 8.27 -16.71 -2.64
N TYR A 59 9.46 -16.63 -3.23
CA TYR A 59 9.88 -17.50 -4.32
C TYR A 59 9.88 -18.97 -3.89
N GLY A 60 9.18 -19.82 -4.63
CA GLY A 60 9.07 -21.25 -4.33
C GLY A 60 8.19 -21.60 -3.12
N LEU A 61 7.45 -20.65 -2.54
CA LEU A 61 6.49 -20.96 -1.49
C LEU A 61 5.20 -21.55 -2.08
N GLU A 62 4.80 -22.68 -1.49
CA GLU A 62 3.48 -23.29 -1.71
C GLU A 62 2.35 -22.35 -1.27
N GLU A 63 1.18 -22.50 -1.89
CA GLU A 63 0.05 -21.60 -1.66
C GLU A 63 -0.47 -21.65 -0.23
N THR A 64 -0.49 -22.83 0.39
CA THR A 64 -0.83 -23.01 1.81
C THR A 64 0.12 -22.24 2.73
N ARG A 65 1.41 -22.18 2.38
CA ARG A 65 2.40 -21.44 3.15
C ARG A 65 2.25 -19.93 2.98
N LYS A 66 1.90 -19.47 1.76
CA LYS A 66 1.58 -18.05 1.52
C LYS A 66 0.34 -17.61 2.31
N ALA A 67 -0.71 -18.44 2.34
CA ALA A 67 -1.91 -18.18 3.12
C ALA A 67 -1.60 -18.06 4.62
N ALA A 68 -0.82 -19.01 5.17
CA ALA A 68 -0.38 -18.95 6.56
C ALA A 68 0.43 -17.67 6.87
N TRP A 69 1.27 -17.22 5.93
CA TRP A 69 2.01 -15.97 6.09
C TRP A 69 1.11 -14.74 6.07
N LEU A 70 0.08 -14.70 5.23
CA LEU A 70 -0.89 -13.60 5.23
C LEU A 70 -1.58 -13.50 6.60
N GLU A 71 -2.00 -14.62 7.17
CA GLU A 71 -2.62 -14.62 8.50
C GLU A 71 -1.66 -14.16 9.61
N GLU A 72 -0.44 -14.70 9.62
CA GLU A 72 0.59 -14.37 10.60
C GLU A 72 0.99 -12.88 10.54
N LEU A 73 1.27 -12.38 9.33
CA LEU A 73 1.64 -10.98 9.12
C LEU A 73 0.48 -10.04 9.43
N GLY A 74 -0.76 -10.45 9.21
CA GLY A 74 -1.95 -9.72 9.66
C GLY A 74 -1.96 -9.51 11.17
N GLN A 75 -1.63 -10.53 11.96
CA GLN A 75 -1.55 -10.38 13.41
C GLN A 75 -0.41 -9.45 13.84
N ILE A 76 0.72 -9.51 13.14
CA ILE A 76 1.84 -8.59 13.38
C ILE A 76 1.40 -7.15 13.08
N LEU A 77 0.76 -6.90 11.94
CA LEU A 77 0.25 -5.57 11.58
C LEU A 77 -0.71 -5.01 12.65
N LEU A 78 -1.62 -5.84 13.16
CA LEU A 78 -2.52 -5.44 14.23
C LEU A 78 -1.77 -5.05 15.51
N ARG A 79 -0.77 -5.85 15.93
CA ARG A 79 0.06 -5.51 17.09
C ARG A 79 0.86 -4.23 16.86
N LEU A 80 1.45 -4.04 15.68
CA LEU A 80 2.15 -2.80 15.33
C LEU A 80 1.21 -1.59 15.44
N HIS A 81 -0.01 -1.71 14.93
CA HIS A 81 -1.03 -0.66 15.00
C HIS A 81 -1.45 -0.35 16.45
N GLN A 82 -1.39 -1.32 17.36
CA GLN A 82 -1.64 -1.12 18.79
C GLN A 82 -0.44 -0.54 19.55
N THR A 83 0.78 -0.79 19.09
CA THR A 83 2.03 -0.34 19.74
C THR A 83 2.42 1.08 19.34
N TYR A 84 2.20 1.47 18.08
CA TYR A 84 2.62 2.76 17.55
C TYR A 84 1.43 3.67 17.24
N SER A 85 1.71 4.96 17.07
CA SER A 85 0.77 5.97 16.59
C SER A 85 1.45 6.88 15.57
N GLY A 86 0.70 7.79 14.93
CA GLY A 86 1.23 8.75 13.96
C GLY A 86 2.32 9.67 14.53
N GLN A 87 2.29 9.95 15.83
CA GLN A 87 3.35 10.73 16.51
C GLN A 87 4.60 9.90 16.81
N SER A 88 4.47 8.57 16.80
CA SER A 88 5.51 7.64 17.22
C SER A 88 6.42 7.20 16.08
N SER A 89 6.00 7.27 14.81
CA SER A 89 6.83 6.87 13.67
C SER A 89 6.44 7.59 12.37
N PRO A 90 7.42 8.04 11.56
CA PRO A 90 7.16 8.69 10.26
C PRO A 90 6.45 7.80 9.23
N ARG A 91 6.41 6.48 9.45
CA ARG A 91 5.81 5.51 8.52
C ARG A 91 4.62 4.77 9.14
N TYR A 92 4.11 5.22 10.28
CA TYR A 92 2.96 4.59 10.92
C TYR A 92 1.72 4.57 10.01
N GLU A 93 1.44 5.68 9.32
CA GLU A 93 0.30 5.79 8.39
C GLU A 93 0.30 4.69 7.32
N LEU A 94 1.49 4.26 6.87
CA LEU A 94 1.63 3.16 5.91
C LEU A 94 1.09 1.83 6.47
N ILE A 95 1.39 1.55 7.74
CA ILE A 95 0.97 0.32 8.42
C ILE A 95 -0.52 0.36 8.75
N GLU A 96 -1.00 1.49 9.27
CA GLU A 96 -2.42 1.70 9.55
C GLU A 96 -3.26 1.52 8.28
N ARG A 97 -2.88 2.21 7.20
CA ARG A 97 -3.56 2.08 5.91
C ARG A 97 -3.53 0.65 5.38
N LEU A 98 -2.37 0.00 5.41
CA LEU A 98 -2.25 -1.39 4.95
C LEU A 98 -3.17 -2.32 5.77
N LEU A 99 -3.18 -2.19 7.10
CA LEU A 99 -4.02 -3.01 7.97
C LEU A 99 -5.50 -2.81 7.65
N LEU A 100 -5.97 -1.56 7.65
CA LEU A 100 -7.38 -1.23 7.47
C LEU A 100 -7.90 -1.56 6.06
N GLU A 101 -7.04 -1.50 5.04
CA GLU A 101 -7.43 -1.82 3.67
C GLU A 101 -7.38 -3.31 3.36
N GLN A 102 -6.40 -4.04 3.92
CA GLN A 102 -6.18 -5.46 3.61
C GLN A 102 -6.84 -6.41 4.61
N TYR A 103 -7.18 -5.96 5.81
CA TYR A 103 -7.75 -6.79 6.85
C TYR A 103 -9.02 -6.16 7.43
N GLN A 104 -9.85 -7.01 8.04
CA GLN A 104 -10.90 -6.63 8.96
C GLN A 104 -10.45 -7.01 10.37
N ILE A 105 -10.77 -6.19 11.37
CA ILE A 105 -10.46 -6.50 12.76
C ILE A 105 -11.69 -7.17 13.37
N ASP A 106 -11.57 -8.46 13.67
CA ASP A 106 -12.59 -9.24 14.34
C ASP A 106 -12.45 -9.09 15.87
N MET A 107 -13.56 -8.75 16.52
CA MET A 107 -13.66 -8.55 17.97
C MET A 107 -14.46 -9.66 18.67
N ALA A 108 -15.00 -10.63 17.93
CA ALA A 108 -15.95 -11.61 18.45
C ALA A 108 -15.35 -12.58 19.50
N GLY A 109 -14.03 -12.75 19.52
CA GLY A 109 -13.30 -13.68 20.41
C GLY A 109 -12.71 -13.06 21.67
N GLY A 110 -13.10 -11.83 22.04
CA GLY A 110 -12.56 -11.10 23.19
C GLY A 110 -11.23 -10.40 22.94
N ALA A 111 -10.28 -11.05 22.25
CA ALA A 111 -9.07 -10.42 21.76
C ALA A 111 -9.22 -10.01 20.28
N PRO A 112 -8.80 -8.79 19.89
CA PRO A 112 -8.85 -8.34 18.50
C PRO A 112 -7.97 -9.22 17.61
N ARG A 113 -8.49 -9.64 16.46
CA ARG A 113 -7.77 -10.45 15.47
C ARG A 113 -7.87 -9.84 14.08
N ALA A 114 -6.75 -9.75 13.36
CA ALA A 114 -6.78 -9.37 11.96
C ALA A 114 -7.21 -10.56 11.09
N VAL A 115 -8.29 -10.40 10.33
CA VAL A 115 -8.79 -11.40 9.38
C VAL A 115 -8.66 -10.83 7.97
N LEU A 116 -8.15 -11.63 7.05
CA LEU A 116 -7.87 -11.20 5.69
C LEU A 116 -9.18 -10.87 4.96
N LYS A 117 -9.28 -9.67 4.36
CA LYS A 117 -10.42 -9.33 3.51
C LYS A 117 -10.45 -10.18 2.25
N ALA A 118 -11.64 -10.49 1.72
CA ALA A 118 -11.75 -11.10 0.41
C ALA A 118 -11.26 -10.13 -0.67
N ALA A 119 -10.71 -10.64 -1.77
CA ALA A 119 -10.14 -9.79 -2.82
C ALA A 119 -11.17 -8.78 -3.39
N LYS A 120 -12.45 -9.15 -3.45
CA LYS A 120 -13.56 -8.30 -3.90
C LYS A 120 -13.88 -7.13 -2.97
N GLU A 121 -13.42 -7.17 -1.72
CA GLU A 121 -13.65 -6.13 -0.71
C GLU A 121 -12.51 -5.10 -0.68
N ILE A 122 -11.41 -5.38 -1.37
CA ILE A 122 -10.29 -4.46 -1.52
C ILE A 122 -10.66 -3.44 -2.59
N ARG A 123 -10.71 -2.17 -2.18
CA ARG A 123 -11.04 -1.06 -3.07
C ARG A 123 -9.88 -0.77 -4.04
N ALA A 124 -10.22 -0.16 -5.17
CA ALA A 124 -9.25 0.20 -6.21
C ALA A 124 -8.27 1.31 -5.78
N ASP A 125 -8.63 2.12 -4.78
CA ASP A 125 -7.78 3.13 -4.15
C ASP A 125 -6.90 2.57 -3.00
N SER A 126 -6.94 1.26 -2.79
CA SER A 126 -6.04 0.61 -1.82
C SER A 126 -4.58 0.81 -2.23
N LEU A 127 -3.71 0.87 -1.23
CA LEU A 127 -2.27 1.00 -1.34
C LEU A 127 -1.68 0.05 -2.40
N GLN A 128 -1.00 0.62 -3.39
CA GLN A 128 -0.38 -0.14 -4.48
C GLN A 128 1.12 -0.40 -4.25
N SER A 129 1.78 0.44 -3.45
CA SER A 129 3.23 0.41 -3.24
C SER A 129 3.60 0.82 -1.82
N PRO A 130 4.63 0.21 -1.21
CA PRO A 130 5.17 0.68 0.07
C PRO A 130 5.93 2.01 -0.03
N HIS A 131 6.24 2.47 -1.25
CA HIS A 131 7.03 3.68 -1.52
C HIS A 131 6.22 4.82 -2.14
N ASP A 132 5.01 4.54 -2.59
CA ASP A 132 4.09 5.51 -3.19
C ASP A 132 2.69 5.24 -2.67
N GLY A 133 2.27 6.05 -1.69
CA GLY A 133 0.97 5.93 -1.05
C GLY A 133 -0.17 6.42 -1.94
N ASP A 134 0.06 7.43 -2.76
CA ASP A 134 -1.03 8.13 -3.45
C ASP A 134 -1.41 7.45 -4.77
N ALA A 135 -0.54 6.57 -5.29
CA ALA A 135 -0.84 5.74 -6.44
C ALA A 135 -2.04 4.80 -6.18
N ALA A 136 -3.01 4.85 -7.10
CA ALA A 136 -4.20 4.00 -7.08
C ALA A 136 -4.28 3.11 -8.31
N TYR A 137 -5.14 2.08 -8.26
CA TYR A 137 -5.37 1.16 -9.37
C TYR A 137 -6.58 1.58 -10.20
N ARG A 138 -6.46 1.53 -11.54
CA ARG A 138 -7.59 1.64 -12.46
C ARG A 138 -7.48 0.62 -13.58
N LYS A 139 -8.60 -0.04 -13.90
CA LYS A 139 -8.75 -0.86 -15.11
C LYS A 139 -9.79 -0.22 -16.01
N LYS A 140 -9.39 0.17 -17.23
CA LYS A 140 -10.25 0.76 -18.26
C LYS A 140 -10.07 -0.02 -19.55
N LYS A 141 -11.09 -0.80 -19.94
CA LYS A 141 -11.01 -1.76 -21.06
C LYS A 141 -9.80 -2.70 -20.87
N ASP A 142 -8.88 -2.71 -21.84
CA ASP A 142 -7.66 -3.53 -21.84
C ASP A 142 -6.47 -2.85 -21.15
N GLN A 143 -6.62 -1.59 -20.75
CA GLN A 143 -5.57 -0.85 -20.04
C GLN A 143 -5.72 -1.02 -18.53
N THR A 144 -4.62 -1.35 -17.87
CA THR A 144 -4.50 -1.37 -16.41
C THR A 144 -3.41 -0.37 -16.03
N VAL A 145 -3.70 0.48 -15.06
CA VAL A 145 -2.80 1.54 -14.58
C VAL A 145 -2.71 1.48 -13.06
N ARG A 146 -1.49 1.63 -12.54
CA ARG A 146 -1.22 1.87 -11.12
C ARG A 146 -0.46 3.17 -10.98
N GLY A 147 -1.15 4.22 -10.60
CA GLY A 147 -0.58 5.55 -10.56
C GLY A 147 -1.67 6.60 -10.51
N TYR A 148 -1.66 7.49 -11.49
CA TYR A 148 -2.35 8.76 -11.43
C TYR A 148 -3.20 9.03 -12.68
N SER A 149 -4.15 9.92 -12.53
CA SER A 149 -4.86 10.58 -13.62
C SER A 149 -4.38 12.03 -13.64
N ALA A 150 -3.93 12.49 -14.80
CA ALA A 150 -3.49 13.86 -15.03
C ALA A 150 -4.45 14.57 -15.98
N ASN A 151 -4.80 15.80 -15.65
CA ASN A 151 -5.65 16.68 -16.44
C ASN A 151 -4.85 17.94 -16.78
N LEU A 152 -4.78 18.27 -18.07
CA LEU A 152 -4.09 19.46 -18.58
C LEU A 152 -5.10 20.39 -19.23
N THR A 153 -4.95 21.68 -18.91
CA THR A 153 -5.67 22.75 -19.61
C THR A 153 -4.65 23.56 -20.40
N GLU A 154 -4.88 23.69 -21.70
CA GLU A 154 -4.06 24.50 -22.59
C GLU A 154 -4.91 25.48 -23.39
N THR A 155 -4.29 26.57 -23.86
CA THR A 155 -4.87 27.36 -24.95
C THR A 155 -4.75 26.59 -26.26
N CYS A 156 -5.72 26.79 -27.17
CA CYS A 156 -5.73 26.20 -28.50
C CYS A 156 -5.81 27.32 -29.55
N GLU A 157 -4.70 28.02 -29.76
CA GLU A 157 -4.55 29.10 -30.75
C GLU A 157 -3.56 28.70 -31.86
N GLU A 158 -3.63 29.36 -33.02
CA GLU A 158 -2.78 29.00 -34.17
C GLU A 158 -1.29 29.35 -33.97
N ALA A 159 -0.98 30.30 -33.09
CA ALA A 159 0.37 30.81 -32.90
C ALA A 159 1.11 30.17 -31.71
N LEU A 160 0.52 30.23 -30.52
CA LEU A 160 1.15 29.78 -29.27
C LEU A 160 0.12 29.09 -28.36
N ASN A 161 0.38 27.84 -28.02
CA ASN A 161 -0.38 27.11 -27.02
C ASN A 161 0.37 27.13 -25.69
N LEU A 162 -0.32 27.58 -24.65
CA LEU A 162 0.19 27.68 -23.29
C LEU A 162 -0.53 26.66 -22.41
N ILE A 163 0.22 25.91 -21.62
CA ILE A 163 -0.34 25.11 -20.53
C ILE A 163 -0.73 26.09 -19.42
N LEU A 164 -2.04 26.19 -19.18
CA LEU A 164 -2.62 27.07 -18.17
C LEU A 164 -2.73 26.40 -16.80
N ASP A 165 -2.98 25.08 -16.77
CA ASP A 165 -3.14 24.33 -15.54
C ASP A 165 -2.77 22.85 -15.72
N VAL A 166 -2.23 22.25 -14.66
CA VAL A 166 -1.87 20.83 -14.59
C VAL A 166 -2.36 20.29 -13.24
N ARG A 167 -3.28 19.33 -13.30
CA ARG A 167 -3.82 18.68 -12.10
C ARG A 167 -3.56 17.19 -12.13
N VAL A 168 -3.02 16.66 -11.04
CA VAL A 168 -2.74 15.23 -10.89
C VAL A 168 -3.51 14.72 -9.68
N ALA A 169 -4.22 13.60 -9.84
CA ALA A 169 -4.93 12.93 -8.75
C ALA A 169 -4.74 11.41 -8.89
N PRO A 170 -5.07 10.60 -7.86
CA PRO A 170 -4.99 9.14 -7.96
C PRO A 170 -5.75 8.61 -9.18
N ALA A 171 -5.29 7.51 -9.78
CA ALA A 171 -5.87 6.99 -11.04
C ALA A 171 -7.38 6.73 -10.98
N THR A 172 -7.94 6.51 -9.79
CA THR A 172 -9.37 6.31 -9.54
C THR A 172 -10.21 7.57 -9.69
N ALA A 173 -9.60 8.76 -9.72
CA ALA A 173 -10.31 10.03 -9.91
C ALA A 173 -11.03 10.05 -11.27
N PRO A 174 -12.32 10.38 -11.32
CA PRO A 174 -13.03 10.51 -12.58
C PRO A 174 -12.65 11.82 -13.26
N ASP A 175 -12.67 11.82 -14.58
CA ASP A 175 -12.20 12.93 -15.41
C ASP A 175 -13.01 14.23 -15.15
N ASN A 176 -14.26 14.11 -14.68
CA ASN A 176 -15.13 15.23 -14.32
C ASN A 176 -14.94 15.78 -12.89
N ALA A 177 -14.05 15.21 -12.08
CA ALA A 177 -13.74 15.72 -10.74
C ALA A 177 -12.71 16.86 -10.75
N TYR A 178 -12.11 17.15 -11.91
CA TYR A 178 -11.18 18.27 -12.08
C TYR A 178 -11.98 19.50 -12.51
N LEU A 179 -12.41 20.32 -11.54
CA LEU A 179 -13.15 21.59 -11.76
C LEU A 179 -12.22 22.80 -11.74
#